data_AF-A0A6J0T655-F1
#
_entry.id   AF-A0A6J0T655-F1
#
_cell.length_a   1.000
_cell.length_b   1.000
_cell.length_c   1.000
_cell.angle_alpha   90.00
_cell.angle_beta   90.00
_cell.angle_gamma   90.00
#
_symmetry.space_group_name_H-M   'P 1'
#
loop_
_entity.id
_entity.type
_entity.pdbx_description
1 polymer ?
#
loop_
_entity_poly.entity_id
_entity_poly.type
_entity_poly.pdbx_seq_one_letter_code
_entity_poly.pdbx_strand_id
1 'polypeptide(L)' 'MPDEVNIDILLEMATDEERAKKLQGILESCHSNTEDFIRELLGKLRGLRTEHVLRRMSPDSRGDAEPDANIRERV' A
#
# COMPACT_ATOMS: atom_id res chain seq x y z
N MET A 1 -0.57 -18.01 -16.98
CA MET A 1 -1.13 -16.92 -16.15
C MET A 1 -0.16 -15.78 -16.27
N PRO A 2 -0.59 -14.53 -16.53
CA PRO A 2 0.34 -13.41 -16.46
C PRO A 2 0.90 -13.31 -15.04
N ASP A 3 2.17 -12.94 -14.91
CA ASP A 3 2.77 -12.66 -13.60
C ASP A 3 2.08 -11.43 -12.99
N GLU A 4 1.33 -11.65 -11.92
CA GLU A 4 0.62 -10.59 -11.19
C GLU A 4 1.59 -9.84 -10.28
N VAL A 5 1.60 -8.49 -10.37
CA VAL A 5 2.39 -7.62 -9.50
C VAL A 5 1.54 -7.20 -8.31
N ASN A 6 2.02 -7.44 -7.08
CA ASN A 6 1.36 -6.94 -5.87
C ASN A 6 1.79 -5.50 -5.59
N ILE A 7 0.84 -4.57 -5.68
CA ILE A 7 1.06 -3.15 -5.48
C ILE A 7 1.44 -2.85 -4.02
N ASP A 8 0.82 -3.51 -3.04
CA ASP A 8 1.20 -3.36 -1.61
C ASP A 8 2.66 -3.69 -1.35
N ILE A 9 3.18 -4.76 -1.95
CA ILE A 9 4.60 -5.15 -1.82
C ILE A 9 5.50 -4.05 -2.41
N LEU A 10 5.13 -3.47 -3.55
CA LEU A 10 5.86 -2.34 -4.13
C LEU A 10 5.82 -1.12 -3.19
N LEU A 11 4.67 -0.80 -2.56
CA LEU A 11 4.58 0.28 -1.57
C LEU A 11 5.46 0.02 -0.33
N GLU A 12 5.64 -1.23 0.08
CA GLU A 12 6.48 -1.61 1.22
C GLU A 12 7.99 -1.54 0.91
N MET A 13 8.39 -1.56 -0.36
CA MET A 13 9.80 -1.45 -0.74
C MET A 13 10.35 -0.05 -0.51
N ALA A 14 11.46 0.02 0.23
CA ALA A 14 12.10 1.27 0.64
C ALA A 14 12.62 2.12 -0.52
N THR A 15 13.10 1.51 -1.61
CA THR A 15 13.77 2.21 -2.72
C THR A 15 13.11 1.94 -4.07
N ASP A 16 13.15 2.96 -4.93
CA ASP A 16 12.58 2.90 -6.28
C ASP A 16 13.40 1.99 -7.20
N GLU A 17 14.70 1.82 -6.94
CA GLU A 17 15.56 0.86 -7.64
C GLU A 17 15.11 -0.59 -7.45
N GLU A 18 14.82 -1.01 -6.21
CA GLU A 18 14.37 -2.37 -5.92
C GLU A 18 13.01 -2.65 -6.57
N ARG A 19 12.11 -1.67 -6.57
CA ARG A 19 10.82 -1.76 -7.26
C ARG A 19 10.98 -1.84 -8.77
N ALA A 20 11.85 -1.02 -9.34
CA ALA A 20 12.17 -1.06 -10.76
C ALA A 20 12.70 -2.44 -11.17
N LYS A 21 13.57 -3.04 -10.35
CA LYS A 21 14.15 -4.36 -10.60
C LYS A 21 13.11 -5.47 -10.55
N LYS A 22 12.19 -5.41 -9.57
CA LYS A 22 11.07 -6.35 -9.46
C LYS A 22 10.13 -6.25 -10.66
N LEU A 23 9.79 -5.02 -11.06
CA LEU A 23 8.96 -4.75 -12.22
C LEU A 23 9.64 -5.18 -13.53
N GLN A 24 10.94 -4.92 -13.68
CA GLN A 24 11.70 -5.41 -14.83
C GLN A 24 11.69 -6.93 -14.95
N GLY A 25 11.83 -7.66 -13.83
CA GLY A 25 11.78 -9.13 -13.86
C GLY A 25 10.40 -9.67 -14.25
N ILE A 26 9.32 -9.01 -13.82
CA ILE A 26 7.95 -9.41 -14.14
C ILE A 26 7.58 -9.02 -15.57
N LEU A 27 8.04 -7.85 -16.00
CA LEU A 27 7.87 -7.32 -17.35
C LEU A 27 8.94 -7.84 -18.33
N GLU A 28 9.82 -8.75 -17.91
CA GLU A 28 10.85 -9.36 -18.77
C GLU A 28 10.21 -10.12 -19.93
N SER A 29 9.07 -10.78 -19.69
CA SER A 29 8.29 -11.43 -20.75
C SER A 29 7.51 -10.45 -21.63
N CYS A 30 7.43 -9.16 -21.26
CA CYS A 30 6.83 -8.14 -22.12
C CYS A 30 7.85 -7.63 -23.14
N HIS A 31 7.62 -7.96 -24.41
CA HIS A 31 8.48 -7.62 -25.55
C HIS A 31 8.37 -6.14 -26.00
N SER A 32 8.11 -5.22 -25.08
CA SER A 32 7.89 -3.79 -25.32
C SER A 32 8.67 -2.95 -24.32
N ASN A 33 8.95 -1.69 -24.65
CA ASN A 33 9.70 -0.77 -23.77
C ASN A 33 8.96 -0.56 -22.44
N THR A 34 9.37 -1.30 -21.43
CA THR A 34 8.77 -1.27 -20.10
C THR A 34 9.40 -0.21 -19.20
N GLU A 35 10.50 0.42 -19.63
CA GLU A 35 11.17 1.50 -18.88
C GLU A 35 10.25 2.71 -18.63
N ASP A 36 9.52 3.18 -19.65
CA ASP A 36 8.56 4.29 -19.48
C ASP A 36 7.43 3.91 -18.53
N PHE A 37 6.90 2.68 -18.67
CA PHE A 37 5.87 2.16 -17.78
C PHE A 37 6.36 2.07 -16.32
N ILE A 38 7.57 1.56 -16.10
CA ILE A 38 8.19 1.44 -14.78
C ILE A 38 8.38 2.83 -14.17
N ARG A 39 8.88 3.80 -14.94
CA ARG A 39 9.06 5.19 -14.47
C ARG A 39 7.72 5.83 -14.07
N GLU A 40 6.69 5.68 -14.90
CA GLU A 40 5.37 6.22 -14.61
C GLU A 40 4.74 5.55 -13.38
N LEU A 41 4.87 4.24 -13.27
CA LEU A 41 4.35 3.47 -12.13
C LEU A 41 5.06 3.83 -10.82
N LEU A 42 6.38 4.02 -10.84
CA LEU A 42 7.14 4.51 -9.68
C LEU A 42 6.69 5.91 -9.26
N GLY A 43 6.44 6.80 -10.22
CA GLY A 43 5.88 8.12 -9.97
C GLY A 43 4.51 8.05 -9.26
N LYS A 44 3.61 7.20 -9.76
CA LYS A 44 2.29 6.95 -9.15
C LYS A 44 2.41 6.32 -7.76
N LEU A 45 3.31 5.34 -7.58
CA LEU A 45 3.59 4.69 -6.28
C LEU A 45 4.14 5.67 -5.24
N ARG A 46 4.91 6.69 -5.66
CA ARG A 46 5.38 7.75 -4.75
C ARG A 46 4.22 8.58 -4.22
N GLY A 47 3.25 8.91 -5.08
CA GLY A 47 2.02 9.58 -4.66
C GLY A 47 1.15 8.72 -3.74
N LEU A 48 0.96 7.45 -4.10
CA LEU A 48 0.18 6.49 -3.32
C LEU A 48 0.77 6.25 -1.93
N ARG A 49 2.09 6.12 -1.77
CA ARG A 49 2.68 5.95 -0.42
C ARG A 49 2.42 7.14 0.49
N THR A 50 2.44 8.36 -0.04
CA THR A 50 2.10 9.53 0.76
C THR A 50 0.65 9.44 1.24
N GLU A 51 -0.29 9.08 0.37
CA GLU A 51 -1.70 8.89 0.75
C GLU A 51 -1.91 7.71 1.72
N HIS A 52 -1.29 6.56 1.46
CA HIS A 52 -1.37 5.37 2.32
C HIS A 52 -0.73 5.63 3.69
N VAL A 53 0.36 6.39 3.78
CA VAL A 53 0.96 6.81 5.06
C VAL A 53 0.04 7.79 5.78
N LEU A 54 -0.54 8.77 5.07
CA LEU A 54 -1.49 9.71 5.66
C LEU A 54 -2.75 9.01 6.17
N ARG A 55 -3.30 8.05 5.42
CA ARG A 55 -4.44 7.21 5.82
C ARG A 55 -4.06 6.26 6.96
N ARG A 56 -2.87 5.66 6.89
CA ARG A 56 -2.08 5.05 7.99
C ARG A 56 -2.24 5.74 9.32
N MET A 57 -1.92 7.03 9.25
CA MET A 57 -1.76 7.91 10.39
C MET A 57 -3.04 8.66 10.74
N SER A 58 -4.15 8.39 10.05
CA SER A 58 -5.46 8.91 10.38
C SER A 58 -6.19 7.89 11.26
N PRO A 59 -6.22 8.05 12.59
CA PRO A 59 -7.10 7.28 13.45
C PRO A 59 -8.52 7.88 13.32
N ASP A 60 -9.16 7.67 12.20
CA ASP A 60 -10.61 7.81 12.08
C ASP A 60 -11.10 6.42 11.68
N SER A 61 -11.23 5.50 12.63
CA SER A 61 -12.43 5.43 13.47
C SER A 61 -12.15 5.43 14.96
N ARG A 62 -12.39 6.58 15.56
CA ARG A 62 -12.86 6.70 16.93
C ARG A 62 -14.34 6.28 16.92
N GLY A 63 -14.68 5.15 17.54
CA GLY A 63 -16.07 4.69 17.47
C GLY A 63 -16.47 3.49 18.32
N ASP A 64 -15.78 3.14 19.41
CA ASP A 64 -16.35 2.29 20.46
C ASP A 64 -15.82 2.76 21.82
N ALA A 65 -16.30 3.93 22.23
CA ALA A 65 -16.43 4.23 23.64
C ALA A 65 -17.87 3.90 24.00
N GLU A 66 -18.11 2.71 24.56
CA GLU A 66 -19.29 2.48 25.40
C GLU A 66 -18.82 2.60 26.86
N PRO A 67 -19.03 3.76 27.51
CA PRO A 67 -18.87 3.87 28.95
C PRO A 67 -20.19 3.52 29.65
N ASP A 68 -20.09 2.56 30.56
CA ASP A 68 -20.80 2.44 31.83
C ASP A 68 -22.32 2.19 31.85
N ALA A 69 -22.70 0.98 32.29
CA ALA A 69 -23.74 0.79 33.31
C ALA A 69 -23.72 -0.64 33.88
N ASN A 70 -22.73 -0.99 34.70
CA ASN A 70 -22.94 -2.04 35.71
C ASN A 70 -23.20 -1.40 37.08
N ILE A 71 -24.36 -0.74 37.17
CA ILE A 71 -24.92 -0.32 38.44
C ILE A 71 -25.57 -1.55 39.08
N ARG A 72 -24.83 -2.18 40.01
CA ARG A 72 -25.31 -2.61 41.33
C ARG A 72 -26.53 -3.53 41.35
N GLU A 73 -26.32 -4.84 41.25
CA GLU A 73 -27.21 -5.81 41.91
C GLU A 73 -26.64 -6.17 43.29
N ARG A 74 -27.04 -5.35 44.26
CA ARG A 74 -26.95 -5.64 45.69
C ARG A 74 -28.41 -5.74 46.17
N VAL A 75 -29.00 -6.93 46.06
CA VAL A 75 -30.17 -7.34 46.85
C VAL A 75 -30.07 -8.81 47.20
#